data_AF-A0A3M0CHZ4-F1
#
_entry.id   AF-A0A3M0CHZ4-F1
#
_cell.length_a   1.000
_cell.length_b   1.000
_cell.length_c   1.000
_cell.angle_alpha   90.00
_cell.angle_beta   90.00
_cell.angle_gamma   90.00
#
_symmetry.space_group_name_H-M   'P 1'
#
loop_
_entity.id
_entity.type
_entity.pdbx_description
1 polymer ?
#
loop_
_entity_poly.entity_id
_entity_poly.type
_entity_poly.pdbx_seq_one_letter_code
_entity_poly.pdbx_strand_id
1 'polypeptide(L)'
;MGNQMAAVSLEDRAEALRQDRGDTVAIDDIRQVVGSLVEGTTPSADLHQVAVELRELLQFIGSAKDELVGMQPKSLSNRDIPHATDHLDAIVKATEDAAGIIMNAAETASEVGTQIGGDQGERLTEVSTQLFEASSFQDLTGQRITKVTRTLAHLEGRLNALADAIGDDYIEPEDDPEKDSEGIVMNDEELLHGPQLEGEGNSQDEIDALLASFD
;
A
#
# COMPACT_ATOMS: atom_id res chain seq x y z
N MET A 1 -59.47 -21.07 -22.73
CA MET A 1 -58.06 -21.46 -22.98
C MET A 1 -57.38 -20.31 -23.70
N GLY A 2 -56.38 -19.70 -23.07
CA GLY A 2 -55.65 -18.55 -23.61
C GLY A 2 -54.81 -17.94 -22.50
N ASN A 3 -53.77 -18.67 -22.05
CA ASN A 3 -52.86 -18.24 -21.00
C ASN A 3 -51.92 -17.17 -21.60
N GLN A 4 -52.29 -15.90 -21.46
CA GLN A 4 -51.46 -14.78 -21.87
C GLN A 4 -50.45 -14.53 -20.74
N MET A 5 -49.31 -15.22 -20.79
CA MET A 5 -48.17 -14.89 -19.94
C MET A 5 -47.78 -13.45 -20.25
N ALA A 6 -48.00 -12.55 -19.30
CA ALA A 6 -47.53 -11.17 -19.39
C ALA A 6 -46.01 -11.20 -19.52
N ALA A 7 -45.51 -10.75 -20.68
CA ALA A 7 -44.09 -10.51 -20.85
C ALA A 7 -43.68 -9.42 -19.86
N VAL A 8 -42.96 -9.81 -18.81
CA VAL A 8 -42.44 -8.90 -17.78
C VAL A 8 -41.58 -7.84 -18.50
N SER A 9 -41.84 -6.56 -18.23
CA SER A 9 -41.12 -5.47 -18.89
C SER A 9 -39.65 -5.45 -18.43
N LEU A 10 -38.78 -4.81 -19.22
CA LEU A 10 -37.38 -4.63 -18.83
C LEU A 10 -37.22 -3.81 -17.55
N GLU A 11 -38.12 -2.87 -17.33
CA GLU A 11 -38.17 -2.02 -16.14
C GLU A 11 -38.49 -2.86 -14.91
N ASP A 12 -39.47 -3.77 -15.01
CA ASP A 12 -39.81 -4.71 -13.93
C ASP A 12 -38.65 -5.68 -13.63
N ARG A 13 -37.92 -6.12 -14.66
CA ARG A 13 -36.72 -6.97 -14.50
C ARG A 13 -35.56 -6.22 -13.86
N ALA A 14 -35.31 -4.98 -14.25
CA ALA A 14 -34.26 -4.14 -13.67
C ALA A 14 -34.58 -3.80 -12.21
N GLU A 15 -35.84 -3.49 -11.89
CA GLU A 15 -36.29 -3.21 -10.54
C GLU A 15 -36.23 -4.47 -9.65
N ALA A 16 -36.57 -5.65 -10.17
CA ALA A 16 -36.42 -6.92 -9.45
C ALA A 16 -34.95 -7.25 -9.14
N LEU A 17 -34.04 -7.04 -10.11
CA LEU A 17 -32.59 -7.20 -9.90
C LEU A 17 -32.08 -6.22 -8.83
N ARG A 18 -32.56 -4.98 -8.86
CA ARG A 18 -32.20 -3.95 -7.88
C ARG A 18 -32.72 -4.25 -6.47
N GLN A 19 -33.94 -4.78 -6.35
CA GLN A 19 -34.51 -5.16 -5.05
C GLN A 19 -33.82 -6.37 -4.42
N ASP A 20 -33.33 -7.31 -5.24
CA ASP A 20 -32.63 -8.51 -4.78
C ASP A 20 -31.14 -8.25 -4.47
N ARG A 21 -30.48 -7.39 -5.26
CA ARG A 21 -29.00 -7.20 -5.22
C ARG A 21 -28.53 -5.81 -4.84
N GLY A 22 -29.43 -4.86 -4.58
CA GLY A 22 -29.11 -3.47 -4.26
C GLY A 22 -28.74 -2.66 -5.51
N ASP A 23 -27.96 -1.59 -5.34
CA ASP A 23 -27.53 -0.71 -6.44
C ASP A 23 -26.38 -1.31 -7.28
N THR A 24 -25.87 -2.50 -6.93
CA THR A 24 -24.76 -3.18 -7.61
C THR A 24 -25.27 -4.40 -8.36
N VAL A 25 -24.91 -4.53 -9.64
CA VAL A 25 -25.33 -5.65 -10.50
C VAL A 25 -24.10 -6.33 -11.08
N ALA A 26 -24.06 -7.67 -11.06
CA ALA A 26 -22.94 -8.39 -11.65
C ALA A 26 -22.96 -8.27 -13.17
N ILE A 27 -21.78 -8.11 -13.78
CA ILE A 27 -21.63 -7.97 -15.23
C ILE A 27 -22.27 -9.15 -15.98
N ASP A 28 -22.21 -10.36 -15.41
CA ASP A 28 -22.82 -11.55 -16.02
C ASP A 28 -24.35 -11.51 -16.03
N ASP A 29 -25.00 -10.90 -15.02
CA ASP A 29 -26.46 -10.71 -15.03
C ASP A 29 -26.85 -9.74 -16.15
N ILE A 30 -26.07 -8.65 -16.33
CA ILE A 30 -26.29 -7.67 -17.39
C ILE A 30 -26.12 -8.35 -18.75
N ARG A 31 -25.08 -9.18 -18.93
CA ARG A 31 -24.87 -9.97 -20.15
C ARG A 31 -26.06 -10.89 -20.45
N GLN A 32 -26.64 -11.52 -19.43
CA GLN A 32 -27.81 -12.38 -19.58
C GLN A 32 -29.06 -11.59 -20.01
N VAL A 33 -29.30 -10.42 -19.41
CA VAL A 33 -30.43 -9.54 -19.78
C VAL A 33 -30.28 -9.07 -21.23
N VAL A 34 -29.10 -8.59 -21.62
CA VAL A 34 -28.77 -8.16 -22.99
C VAL A 34 -28.88 -9.32 -23.98
N GLY A 35 -28.45 -10.53 -23.60
CA GLY A 35 -28.63 -11.75 -24.39
C GLY A 35 -30.10 -12.03 -24.68
N SER A 36 -30.94 -12.02 -23.64
CA SER A 36 -32.38 -12.31 -23.75
C SER A 36 -33.15 -11.27 -24.58
N LEU A 37 -32.71 -10.02 -24.57
CA LEU A 37 -33.27 -8.93 -25.38
C LEU A 37 -33.10 -9.15 -26.88
N VAL A 38 -31.94 -9.68 -27.26
CA VAL A 38 -31.62 -9.97 -28.66
C VAL A 38 -32.42 -11.16 -29.20
N GLU A 39 -32.68 -12.15 -28.35
CA GLU A 39 -33.41 -13.36 -28.73
C GLU A 39 -34.94 -13.14 -28.81
N GLY A 40 -35.48 -12.22 -28.01
CA GLY A 40 -36.94 -11.99 -27.88
C GLY A 40 -37.56 -10.98 -28.86
N THR A 41 -36.78 -10.26 -29.65
CA THR A 41 -37.27 -9.13 -30.46
C THR A 41 -37.31 -9.48 -31.96
N THR A 42 -38.37 -9.07 -32.67
CA THR A 42 -38.40 -9.14 -34.16
C THR A 42 -37.21 -8.34 -34.73
N PRO A 43 -36.49 -8.86 -35.73
CA PRO A 43 -35.20 -8.31 -36.13
C PRO A 43 -35.38 -6.93 -36.78
N SER A 44 -35.18 -5.86 -36.01
CA SER A 44 -34.69 -4.62 -36.57
C SER A 44 -33.17 -4.67 -36.53
N ALA A 45 -32.52 -4.36 -37.65
CA ALA A 45 -31.06 -4.40 -37.76
C ALA A 45 -30.39 -3.50 -36.70
N ASP A 46 -31.02 -2.36 -36.40
CA ASP A 46 -30.54 -1.37 -35.43
C ASP A 46 -30.51 -1.91 -34.00
N LEU A 47 -31.54 -2.64 -33.56
CA LEU A 47 -31.59 -3.24 -32.21
C LEU A 47 -30.56 -4.36 -32.04
N HIS A 48 -30.34 -5.15 -33.09
CA HIS A 48 -29.31 -6.19 -33.06
C HIS A 48 -27.91 -5.57 -32.97
N GLN A 49 -27.66 -4.50 -33.73
CA GLN A 49 -26.38 -3.79 -33.71
C GLN A 49 -26.07 -3.18 -32.35
N VAL A 50 -27.03 -2.46 -31.74
CA VAL A 50 -26.86 -1.89 -30.39
C VAL A 50 -26.56 -2.96 -29.35
N ALA A 51 -27.18 -4.13 -29.46
CA ALA A 51 -26.94 -5.20 -28.51
C ALA A 51 -25.59 -5.91 -28.72
N VAL A 52 -25.09 -5.99 -29.95
CA VAL A 52 -23.71 -6.43 -30.23
C VAL A 52 -22.71 -5.44 -29.62
N GLU A 53 -22.88 -4.14 -29.87
CA GLU A 53 -22.02 -3.08 -29.30
C GLU A 53 -22.04 -3.12 -27.76
N LEU A 54 -23.21 -3.35 -27.15
CA LEU A 54 -23.34 -3.45 -25.69
C LEU A 54 -22.61 -4.69 -25.14
N ARG A 55 -22.63 -5.83 -25.84
CA ARG A 55 -21.86 -7.01 -25.44
C ARG A 55 -20.35 -6.77 -25.52
N GLU A 56 -19.89 -6.13 -26.58
CA GLU A 56 -18.47 -5.77 -26.73
C GLU A 56 -18.02 -4.83 -25.60
N LEU A 57 -18.84 -3.84 -25.25
CA LEU A 57 -18.58 -2.95 -24.12
C LEU A 57 -18.54 -3.72 -22.78
N LEU A 58 -19.48 -4.63 -22.53
CA LEU A 58 -19.50 -5.46 -21.32
C LEU A 58 -18.32 -6.44 -21.26
N GLN A 59 -17.81 -6.89 -22.41
CA GLN A 59 -16.58 -7.68 -22.47
C GLN A 59 -15.39 -6.82 -22.07
N PHE A 60 -15.27 -5.62 -22.65
CA PHE A 60 -14.20 -4.68 -22.34
C PHE A 60 -14.19 -4.27 -20.86
N ILE A 61 -15.35 -3.94 -20.28
CA ILE A 61 -15.49 -3.62 -18.85
C ILE A 61 -15.10 -4.82 -17.98
N GLY A 62 -15.49 -6.04 -18.37
CA GLY A 62 -15.10 -7.26 -17.65
C GLY A 62 -13.59 -7.45 -17.61
N SER A 63 -12.93 -7.36 -18.77
CA SER A 63 -11.46 -7.48 -18.83
C SER A 63 -10.75 -6.37 -18.04
N ALA A 64 -11.23 -5.14 -18.13
CA ALA A 64 -10.68 -4.03 -17.34
C ALA A 64 -10.85 -4.26 -15.83
N LYS A 65 -11.99 -4.82 -15.40
CA LYS A 65 -12.21 -5.20 -13.99
C LYS A 65 -11.19 -6.27 -13.57
N ASP A 66 -11.00 -7.31 -14.37
CA ASP A 66 -10.06 -8.39 -14.05
C ASP A 66 -8.62 -7.87 -13.93
N GLU A 67 -8.22 -6.95 -14.81
CA GLU A 67 -6.91 -6.26 -14.73
C GLU A 67 -6.79 -5.44 -13.44
N LEU A 68 -7.83 -4.70 -13.05
CA LEU A 68 -7.84 -3.90 -11.81
C LEU A 68 -7.78 -4.77 -10.56
N VAL A 69 -8.50 -5.90 -10.53
CA VAL A 69 -8.40 -6.88 -9.43
C VAL A 69 -7.00 -7.51 -9.41
N GLY A 70 -6.38 -7.74 -10.57
CA GLY A 70 -5.01 -8.22 -10.67
C GLY A 70 -3.95 -7.30 -10.06
N MET A 71 -4.25 -5.99 -9.89
CA MET A 71 -3.39 -5.07 -9.15
C MET A 71 -3.48 -5.23 -7.61
N GLN A 72 -4.42 -6.05 -7.13
CA GLN A 72 -4.72 -6.26 -5.70
C GLN A 72 -4.85 -4.96 -4.89
N PRO A 73 -5.74 -4.01 -5.28
CA PRO A 73 -5.91 -2.74 -4.56
C PRO A 73 -6.16 -2.91 -3.06
N LYS A 74 -6.89 -3.95 -2.65
CA LYS A 74 -7.17 -4.20 -1.24
C LYS A 74 -5.90 -4.59 -0.47
N SER A 75 -5.07 -5.45 -1.03
CA SER A 75 -3.77 -5.84 -0.45
C SER A 75 -2.83 -4.63 -0.32
N LEU A 76 -2.65 -3.87 -1.40
CA LEU A 76 -1.81 -2.67 -1.41
C LEU A 76 -2.22 -1.65 -0.33
N SER A 77 -3.53 -1.47 -0.16
CA SER A 77 -4.09 -0.53 0.81
C SER A 77 -3.99 -1.01 2.26
N ASN A 78 -4.15 -2.31 2.51
CA ASN A 78 -4.23 -2.83 3.88
C ASN A 78 -2.91 -3.40 4.41
N ARG A 79 -1.91 -3.65 3.54
CA ARG A 79 -0.63 -4.24 3.92
C ARG A 79 0.55 -3.39 3.45
N ASP A 80 0.74 -3.27 2.13
CA ASP A 80 2.01 -2.77 1.58
C ASP A 80 2.24 -1.28 1.87
N ILE A 81 1.20 -0.45 1.75
CA ILE A 81 1.29 0.99 2.02
C ILE A 81 1.45 1.30 3.52
N PRO A 82 0.66 0.71 4.44
CA PRO A 82 0.90 0.84 5.87
C PRO A 82 2.33 0.45 6.26
N HIS A 83 2.80 -0.73 5.83
CA HIS A 83 4.14 -1.21 6.14
C HIS A 83 5.25 -0.28 5.60
N ALA A 84 5.11 0.21 4.36
CA ALA A 84 6.03 1.21 3.83
C ALA A 84 6.01 2.52 4.62
N THR A 85 4.86 2.91 5.17
CA THR A 85 4.71 4.11 6.01
C THR A 85 5.43 3.92 7.34
N ASP A 86 5.26 2.78 8.00
CA ASP A 86 5.94 2.46 9.26
C ASP A 86 7.47 2.45 9.09
N HIS A 87 7.97 1.86 8.00
CA HIS A 87 9.39 1.91 7.66
C HIS A 87 9.91 3.34 7.44
N LEU A 88 9.14 4.20 6.76
CA LEU A 88 9.53 5.60 6.56
C LEU A 88 9.59 6.37 7.88
N ASP A 89 8.66 6.11 8.80
CA ASP A 89 8.66 6.72 10.13
C ASP A 89 9.85 6.23 10.98
N ALA A 90 10.19 4.95 10.90
CA ALA A 90 11.38 4.40 11.55
C ALA A 90 12.68 5.01 10.99
N ILE A 91 12.77 5.22 9.68
CA ILE A 91 13.90 5.94 9.06
C ILE A 91 13.98 7.36 9.59
N VAL A 92 12.85 8.09 9.67
CA VAL A 92 12.84 9.45 10.24
C VAL A 92 13.39 9.43 11.65
N LYS A 93 12.87 8.57 12.53
CA LYS A 93 13.32 8.46 13.92
C LYS A 93 14.82 8.13 14.03
N ALA A 94 15.28 7.12 13.30
CA ALA A 94 16.70 6.74 13.30
C ALA A 94 17.61 7.88 12.80
N THR A 95 17.17 8.64 11.80
CA THR A 95 17.93 9.79 11.30
C THR A 95 17.91 10.99 12.24
N GLU A 96 16.82 11.21 12.97
CA GLU A 96 16.74 12.22 14.04
C GLU A 96 17.70 11.89 15.18
N ASP A 97 17.72 10.63 15.63
CA ASP A 97 18.61 10.15 16.69
C ASP A 97 20.08 10.31 16.27
N ALA A 98 20.43 9.89 15.05
CA ALA A 98 21.78 10.04 14.51
C ALA A 98 22.19 11.53 14.42
N ALA A 99 21.30 12.40 13.96
CA ALA A 99 21.55 13.85 13.92
C ALA A 99 21.79 14.42 15.32
N GLY A 100 21.01 13.97 16.32
CA GLY A 100 21.20 14.33 17.73
C GLY A 100 22.60 13.96 18.24
N ILE A 101 23.07 12.75 17.94
CA ILE A 101 24.42 12.30 18.30
C ILE A 101 25.49 13.19 17.63
N ILE A 102 25.34 13.51 16.35
CA ILE A 102 26.28 14.36 15.61
C ILE A 102 26.35 15.76 16.23
N MET A 103 25.19 16.35 16.58
CA MET A 103 25.13 17.67 17.21
C MET A 103 25.81 17.68 18.58
N ASN A 104 25.58 16.66 19.42
CA ASN A 104 26.24 16.54 20.72
C ASN A 104 27.78 16.37 20.58
N ALA A 105 28.21 15.60 19.58
CA ALA A 105 29.63 15.44 19.28
C ALA A 105 30.25 16.75 18.77
N ALA A 106 29.52 17.51 17.95
CA ALA A 106 29.94 18.83 17.51
C ALA A 106 30.06 19.80 18.69
N GLU A 107 29.11 19.81 19.63
CA GLU A 107 29.18 20.64 20.84
C GLU A 107 30.45 20.32 21.65
N THR A 108 30.69 19.04 21.89
CA THR A 108 31.89 18.57 22.59
C THR A 108 33.18 19.00 21.88
N ALA A 109 33.22 18.91 20.54
CA ALA A 109 34.37 19.36 19.76
C ALA A 109 34.60 20.88 19.88
N SER A 110 33.54 21.68 19.91
CA SER A 110 33.61 23.13 20.12
C SER A 110 34.16 23.49 21.51
N GLU A 111 33.71 22.80 22.56
CA GLU A 111 34.20 22.99 23.92
C GLU A 111 35.70 22.66 24.02
N VAL A 112 36.12 21.52 23.45
CA VAL A 112 37.53 21.13 23.39
C VAL A 112 38.36 22.18 22.61
N GLY A 113 37.84 22.68 21.49
CA GLY A 113 38.50 23.73 20.71
C GLY A 113 38.73 25.00 21.53
N THR A 114 37.71 25.42 22.27
CA THR A 114 37.77 26.57 23.17
C THR A 114 38.79 26.38 24.29
N GLN A 115 38.87 25.16 24.87
CA GLN A 115 39.83 24.84 25.93
C GLN A 115 41.28 24.81 25.45
N ILE A 116 41.53 24.27 24.25
CA ILE A 116 42.88 24.23 23.64
C ILE A 116 43.35 25.64 23.27
N GLY A 117 42.47 26.44 22.65
CA GLY A 117 42.78 27.77 22.14
C GLY A 117 43.81 27.80 21.00
N GLY A 118 44.19 29.01 20.57
CA GLY A 118 45.08 29.22 19.43
C GLY A 118 44.54 28.67 18.11
N ASP A 119 45.39 28.58 17.09
CA ASP A 119 44.98 28.21 15.72
C ASP A 119 44.31 26.83 15.62
N GLN A 120 44.74 25.85 16.44
CA GLN A 120 44.14 24.51 16.43
C GLN A 120 42.77 24.50 17.13
N GLY A 121 42.61 25.29 18.19
CA GLY A 121 41.33 25.46 18.87
C GLY A 121 40.29 26.15 17.98
N GLU A 122 40.66 27.26 17.33
CA GLU A 122 39.79 27.97 16.38
C GLU A 122 39.33 27.07 15.25
N ARG A 123 40.26 26.29 14.67
CA ARG A 123 39.94 25.37 13.58
C ARG A 123 39.00 24.25 14.01
N LEU A 124 39.09 23.78 15.26
CA LEU A 124 38.16 22.77 15.78
C LEU A 124 36.76 23.36 16.02
N THR A 125 36.67 24.58 16.56
CA THR A 125 35.40 25.32 16.71
C THR A 125 34.74 25.60 15.35
N GLU A 126 35.54 25.94 14.33
CA GLU A 126 35.03 26.17 12.96
C GLU A 126 34.46 24.87 12.37
N VAL A 127 35.15 23.74 12.50
CA VAL A 127 34.65 22.42 12.05
C VAL A 127 33.38 22.03 12.79
N SER A 128 33.30 22.26 14.11
CA SER A 128 32.08 22.01 14.88
C SER A 128 30.89 22.83 14.37
N THR A 129 31.12 24.11 14.07
CA THR A 129 30.07 24.99 13.50
C THR A 129 29.56 24.44 12.17
N GLN A 130 30.46 23.97 11.30
CA GLN A 130 30.07 23.33 10.03
C GLN A 130 29.26 22.04 10.25
N LEU A 131 29.58 21.24 11.27
CA LEU A 131 28.80 20.04 11.61
C LEU A 131 27.38 20.39 12.08
N PHE A 132 27.22 21.44 12.88
CA PHE A 132 25.90 21.94 13.28
C PHE A 132 25.07 22.37 12.07
N GLU A 133 25.66 23.19 11.19
CA GLU A 133 24.98 23.66 9.97
C GLU A 133 24.61 22.49 9.05
N ALA A 134 25.50 21.51 8.87
CA ALA A 134 25.23 20.33 8.05
C ALA A 134 24.10 19.46 8.62
N SER A 135 24.06 19.31 9.96
CA SER A 135 23.03 18.51 10.64
C SER A 135 21.63 19.13 10.51
N SER A 136 21.54 20.45 10.31
CA SER A 136 20.26 21.14 10.06
C SER A 136 19.54 20.70 8.77
N PHE A 137 20.25 20.06 7.81
CA PHE A 137 19.64 19.52 6.60
C PHE A 137 18.67 18.35 6.88
N GLN A 138 18.78 17.69 8.04
CA GLN A 138 17.88 16.62 8.45
C GLN A 138 16.42 17.10 8.54
N ASP A 139 16.17 18.33 9.01
CA ASP A 139 14.82 18.90 9.10
C ASP A 139 14.12 18.91 7.73
N LEU A 140 14.84 19.28 6.66
CA LEU A 140 14.29 19.25 5.30
C LEU A 140 14.00 17.82 4.83
N THR A 141 14.84 16.87 5.20
CA THR A 141 14.63 15.44 4.88
C THR A 141 13.42 14.89 5.60
N GLY A 142 13.27 15.16 6.90
CA GLY A 142 12.11 14.78 7.70
C GLY A 142 10.82 15.33 7.09
N GLN A 143 10.77 16.63 6.78
CA GLN A 143 9.61 17.25 6.13
C GLN A 143 9.26 16.62 4.77
N ARG A 144 10.26 16.25 3.96
CA ARG A 144 10.05 15.58 2.68
C ARG A 144 9.47 14.19 2.87
N ILE A 145 9.99 13.41 3.81
CA ILE A 145 9.47 12.08 4.12
C ILE A 145 8.03 12.20 4.63
N THR A 146 7.72 13.15 5.52
CA THR A 146 6.34 13.40 5.96
C THR A 146 5.40 13.74 4.80
N LYS A 147 5.88 14.41 3.76
CA LYS A 147 5.07 14.66 2.56
C LYS A 147 4.82 13.36 1.77
N VAL A 148 5.81 12.48 1.71
CA VAL A 148 5.67 11.15 1.09
C VAL A 148 4.64 10.31 1.87
N THR A 149 4.74 10.21 3.19
CA THR A 149 3.80 9.45 4.02
C THR A 149 2.36 9.95 3.89
N ARG A 150 2.14 11.27 3.86
CA ARG A 150 0.81 11.84 3.56
C ARG A 150 0.28 11.47 2.18
N THR A 151 1.17 11.39 1.20
CA THR A 151 0.79 11.00 -0.18
C THR A 151 0.40 9.52 -0.22
N LEU A 152 1.14 8.67 0.48
CA LEU A 152 0.84 7.26 0.65
C LEU A 152 -0.50 7.05 1.35
N ALA A 153 -0.80 7.76 2.45
CA ALA A 153 -2.10 7.69 3.12
C ALA A 153 -3.28 8.12 2.21
N HIS A 154 -3.07 9.11 1.35
CA HIS A 154 -4.09 9.47 0.36
C HIS A 154 -4.25 8.40 -0.73
N LEU A 155 -3.17 7.72 -1.11
CA LEU A 155 -3.19 6.63 -2.07
C LEU A 155 -3.88 5.39 -1.48
N GLU A 156 -3.62 5.08 -0.21
CA GLU A 156 -4.30 4.06 0.58
C GLU A 156 -5.82 4.22 0.52
N GLY A 157 -6.33 5.42 0.84
CA GLY A 157 -7.77 5.69 0.82
C GLY A 157 -8.39 5.55 -0.58
N ARG A 158 -7.64 5.91 -1.63
CA ARG A 158 -8.10 5.72 -3.03
C ARG A 158 -8.14 4.26 -3.44
N LEU A 159 -7.15 3.47 -3.02
CA LEU A 159 -7.12 2.04 -3.28
C LEU A 159 -8.23 1.31 -2.53
N ASN A 160 -8.53 1.69 -1.29
CA ASN A 160 -9.69 1.16 -0.58
C ASN A 160 -11.00 1.46 -1.33
N ALA A 161 -11.20 2.71 -1.77
CA ALA A 161 -12.39 3.06 -2.55
C ALA A 161 -12.46 2.31 -3.89
N LEU A 162 -11.32 2.06 -4.54
CA LEU A 162 -11.24 1.26 -5.75
C LEU A 162 -11.59 -0.21 -5.48
N ALA A 163 -11.03 -0.80 -4.41
CA ALA A 163 -11.30 -2.16 -3.99
C ALA A 163 -12.79 -2.38 -3.74
N ASP A 164 -13.42 -1.49 -2.98
CA ASP A 164 -14.86 -1.52 -2.70
C ASP A 164 -15.69 -1.41 -4.01
N ALA A 165 -15.25 -0.57 -4.95
CA ALA A 165 -15.96 -0.37 -6.22
C ALA A 165 -15.89 -1.59 -7.16
N ILE A 166 -14.78 -2.33 -7.16
CA ILE A 166 -14.60 -3.52 -8.00
C ILE A 166 -14.98 -4.82 -7.28
N GLY A 167 -15.19 -4.78 -5.97
CA GLY A 167 -15.44 -5.94 -5.12
C GLY A 167 -14.18 -6.80 -4.93
N ASP A 168 -13.03 -6.14 -4.77
CA ASP A 168 -11.78 -6.81 -4.39
C ASP A 168 -11.72 -6.92 -2.86
N ASP A 169 -11.94 -8.14 -2.37
CA ASP A 169 -11.85 -8.49 -0.95
C ASP A 169 -10.55 -9.25 -0.64
N TYR A 170 -9.65 -9.42 -1.61
CA TYR A 170 -8.45 -10.22 -1.45
C TYR A 170 -7.35 -9.40 -0.75
N ILE A 171 -6.91 -9.88 0.40
CA ILE A 171 -5.72 -9.37 1.08
C ILE A 171 -4.67 -10.46 0.97
N GLU A 172 -3.52 -10.13 0.39
CA GLU A 172 -2.41 -11.07 0.31
C GLU A 172 -1.86 -11.28 1.73
N PRO A 173 -1.72 -12.54 2.19
CA PRO A 173 -1.14 -12.81 3.50
C PRO A 173 0.31 -12.32 3.55
N GLU A 174 0.77 -11.88 4.71
CA GLU A 174 2.19 -11.56 4.92
C GLU A 174 3.04 -12.81 4.63
N ASP A 175 4.10 -12.63 3.84
CA ASP A 175 5.13 -13.64 3.66
C ASP A 175 5.95 -13.71 4.96
N ASP A 176 5.74 -14.76 5.75
CA ASP A 176 6.63 -15.09 6.86
C ASP A 176 7.94 -15.60 6.25
N PRO A 177 9.11 -15.02 6.58
CA PRO A 177 10.37 -15.40 5.97
C PRO A 177 10.58 -16.92 6.06
N GLU A 178 10.99 -17.54 4.96
CA GLU A 178 11.22 -18.98 4.92
C GLU A 178 12.37 -19.31 5.88
N LYS A 179 12.04 -19.90 7.03
CA LYS A 179 13.01 -20.33 8.04
C LYS A 179 13.34 -21.81 7.82
N ASP A 180 14.62 -22.15 7.92
CA ASP A 180 15.06 -23.54 7.90
C ASP A 180 14.66 -24.29 9.20
N SER A 181 15.06 -25.56 9.30
CA SER A 181 14.78 -26.37 10.49
C SER A 181 15.44 -25.86 11.78
N GLU A 182 16.40 -24.93 11.69
CA GLU A 182 17.10 -24.30 12.80
C GLU A 182 16.57 -22.89 13.08
N GLY A 183 15.54 -22.44 12.36
CA GLY A 183 14.91 -21.13 12.54
C GLY A 183 15.63 -19.98 11.83
N ILE A 184 16.62 -20.29 10.97
CA ILE A 184 17.40 -19.28 10.25
C ILE A 184 16.68 -18.93 8.95
N VAL A 185 16.50 -17.63 8.71
CA VAL A 185 15.96 -17.07 7.47
C VAL A 185 16.82 -17.52 6.29
N MET A 186 16.23 -18.22 5.33
CA MET A 186 16.93 -18.91 4.25
C MET A 186 17.37 -17.99 3.12
N ASN A 187 16.82 -16.77 3.03
CA ASN A 187 17.10 -15.82 1.96
C ASN A 187 17.82 -14.56 2.49
N ASP A 188 19.01 -14.28 1.94
CA ASP A 188 19.78 -13.07 2.29
C ASP A 188 19.05 -11.75 1.92
N GLU A 189 18.12 -11.75 0.95
CA GLU A 189 17.28 -10.58 0.65
C GLU A 189 16.27 -10.27 1.76
N GLU A 190 15.84 -11.28 2.51
CA GLU A 190 14.99 -11.14 3.72
C GLU A 190 15.81 -10.68 4.94
N LEU A 191 17.14 -10.58 4.82
CA LEU A 191 18.02 -9.96 5.84
C LEU A 191 18.28 -8.46 5.56
N LEU A 192 17.86 -7.94 4.41
CA LEU A 192 18.10 -6.55 3.99
C LEU A 192 16.98 -5.58 4.40
N HIS A 193 16.16 -5.95 5.40
CA HIS A 193 15.20 -5.00 5.95
C HIS A 193 15.92 -3.81 6.59
N GLY A 194 15.29 -2.63 6.48
CA GLY A 194 15.84 -1.37 6.97
C GLY A 194 16.01 -1.34 8.50
N PRO A 195 16.20 -0.15 9.10
CA PRO A 195 16.27 -0.05 10.56
C PRO A 195 15.05 -0.74 11.19
N GLN A 196 15.32 -1.68 12.10
CA GLN A 196 14.33 -2.59 12.65
C GLN A 196 13.23 -1.82 13.39
N LEU A 197 11.97 -2.15 13.12
CA LEU A 197 10.83 -1.52 13.77
C LEU A 197 10.88 -1.77 15.29
N GLU A 198 10.39 -0.79 16.06
CA GLU A 198 10.43 -0.83 17.52
C GLU A 198 9.51 -1.95 18.04
N GLY A 199 10.10 -3.02 18.57
CA GLY A 199 9.38 -4.21 19.04
C GLY A 199 9.50 -5.44 18.14
N GLU A 200 10.10 -5.32 16.96
CA GLU A 200 10.38 -6.44 16.04
C GLU A 200 11.81 -6.99 16.12
N GLY A 201 12.61 -6.45 17.05
CA GLY A 201 13.91 -7.01 17.39
C GLY A 201 13.75 -8.24 18.29
N ASN A 202 14.66 -9.20 18.16
CA ASN A 202 14.76 -10.29 19.13
C ASN A 202 14.86 -9.69 20.54
N SER A 203 13.99 -10.14 21.43
CA SER A 203 14.05 -9.77 22.84
C SER A 203 15.37 -10.25 23.45
N GLN A 204 15.84 -9.57 24.50
CA GLN A 204 17.06 -9.99 25.20
C GLN A 204 16.94 -11.44 25.71
N ASP A 205 15.73 -11.87 26.07
CA ASP A 205 15.44 -13.24 26.48
C ASP A 205 15.61 -14.25 25.32
N GLU A 206 15.23 -13.88 24.09
CA GLU A 206 15.44 -14.70 22.90
C GLU A 206 16.92 -14.75 22.49
N ILE A 207 17.64 -13.63 22.62
CA ILE A 207 19.08 -13.57 22.37
C ILE A 207 19.82 -14.46 23.38
N ASP A 208 19.46 -14.39 24.65
CA ASP A 208 20.07 -15.18 25.72
C ASP A 208 19.77 -16.69 25.54
N ALA A 209 18.56 -17.05 25.09
CA ALA A 209 18.20 -18.43 24.76
C ALA A 209 18.98 -18.95 23.54
N LEU A 210 19.16 -18.13 22.52
CA LEU A 210 19.94 -18.48 21.33
C LEU A 210 21.41 -18.69 21.69
N LEU A 211 22.00 -17.78 22.47
CA LEU A 211 23.40 -17.89 22.93
C LEU A 211 23.63 -19.09 23.86
N ALA A 212 22.66 -19.43 24.71
CA ALA A 212 22.72 -20.62 25.56
C ALA A 212 22.64 -21.94 24.76
N SER A 213 22.16 -21.91 23.52
CA SER A 213 22.10 -23.09 22.65
C SER A 213 23.44 -23.42 21.95
N PHE A 214 24.40 -22.49 21.99
CA PHE A 214 25.75 -22.67 21.43
C PHE A 214 26.80 -23.18 22.43
N ASP A 215 26.41 -23.35 23.71
CA ASP A 215 27.21 -23.95 24.80
C ASP A 215 26.79 -25.40 25.07
#